data_AF-A0A843HVW9-F1
#
_entry.id   AF-A0A843HVW9-F1
#
_cell.length_a   1.000
_cell.length_b   1.000
_cell.length_c   1.000
_cell.angle_alpha   90.00
_cell.angle_beta   90.00
_cell.angle_gamma   90.00
#
_symmetry.space_group_name_H-M   'P 1'
#
loop_
_entity.id
_entity.type
_entity.pdbx_description
1 polymer ?
#
loop_
_entity_poly.entity_id
_entity_poly.type
_entity_poly.pdbx_seq_one_letter_code
_entity_poly.pdbx_strand_id
1 'polypeptide(L)'
;MKKAYVVAKAIKGQEYLYNRNTVLLIPSASAQLICDSLNSARYQLKDGEVWHLFERDWYTEQLAVGKAYKRKNKVYIDAYVY
;
A
#
# COMPACT_ATOMS: atom_id res chain seq x y z
N MET A 1 -11.20 10.99 -14.34
CA MET A 1 -10.43 10.89 -13.08
C MET A 1 -9.26 9.94 -13.29
N LYS A 2 -8.03 10.29 -12.90
CA LYS A 2 -6.92 9.33 -12.94
C LYS A 2 -7.24 8.22 -11.93
N LYS A 3 -7.15 6.94 -12.35
CA LYS A 3 -7.22 5.82 -11.42
C LYS A 3 -6.20 6.06 -10.29
N ALA A 4 -6.49 5.60 -9.09
CA ALA A 4 -5.57 5.60 -7.96
C ALA A 4 -5.72 4.27 -7.24
N TYR A 5 -4.66 3.83 -6.58
CA TYR A 5 -4.65 2.57 -5.84
C TYR A 5 -4.30 2.86 -4.39
N VAL A 6 -4.53 1.88 -3.55
CA VAL A 6 -3.98 1.80 -2.20
C VAL A 6 -3.23 0.49 -2.04
N VAL A 7 -2.25 0.46 -1.15
CA VAL A 7 -1.69 -0.79 -0.63
C VAL A 7 -1.99 -0.90 0.84
N ALA A 8 -2.30 -2.11 1.27
CA ALA A 8 -2.46 -2.43 2.68
C ALA A 8 -1.87 -3.81 2.95
N LYS A 9 -1.48 -4.07 4.20
CA LYS A 9 -1.05 -5.39 4.62
C LYS A 9 -2.26 -6.31 4.71
N ALA A 10 -2.13 -7.52 4.20
CA ALA A 10 -3.13 -8.57 4.31
C ALA A 10 -2.44 -9.92 4.58
N ILE A 11 -3.22 -10.90 5.00
CA ILE A 11 -2.72 -12.29 5.11
C ILE A 11 -2.72 -12.89 3.70
N LYS A 12 -1.62 -13.55 3.33
CA LYS A 12 -1.50 -14.23 2.03
C LYS A 12 -2.63 -15.26 1.85
N GLY A 13 -3.34 -15.19 0.72
CA GLY A 13 -4.53 -16.00 0.45
C GLY A 13 -5.82 -15.47 1.09
N GLN A 14 -5.77 -14.36 1.82
CA GLN A 14 -6.92 -13.64 2.37
C GLN A 14 -6.80 -12.14 2.07
N GLU A 15 -6.39 -11.79 0.86
CA GLU A 15 -6.09 -10.42 0.48
C GLU A 15 -7.31 -9.49 0.58
N TYR A 16 -8.54 -10.03 0.53
CA TYR A 16 -9.77 -9.28 0.77
C TYR A 16 -9.93 -8.77 2.23
N LEU A 17 -9.14 -9.29 3.18
CA LEU A 17 -9.12 -8.91 4.59
C LEU A 17 -7.82 -8.18 4.94
N TYR A 18 -7.72 -6.91 4.57
CA TYR A 18 -6.55 -6.09 4.87
C TYR A 18 -6.63 -5.36 6.21
N ASN A 19 -5.47 -5.05 6.78
CA ASN A 19 -5.34 -4.23 7.97
C ASN A 19 -5.53 -2.76 7.64
N ARG A 20 -6.64 -2.19 8.10
CA ARG A 20 -7.04 -0.79 7.87
C ARG A 20 -6.03 0.23 8.39
N ASN A 21 -5.26 -0.10 9.42
CA ASN A 21 -4.25 0.79 9.99
C ASN A 21 -2.93 0.82 9.21
N THR A 22 -2.89 0.19 8.03
CA THR A 22 -1.68 0.07 7.21
C THR A 22 -1.88 0.58 5.79
N VAL A 23 -3.03 1.21 5.51
CA VAL A 23 -3.41 1.65 4.17
C VAL A 23 -2.53 2.84 3.74
N LEU A 24 -1.83 2.68 2.61
CA LEU A 24 -1.04 3.73 1.98
C LEU A 24 -1.63 4.09 0.62
N LEU A 25 -1.83 5.38 0.37
CA LEU A 25 -2.23 5.89 -0.94
C LEU A 25 -1.06 5.79 -1.93
N ILE A 26 -1.34 5.37 -3.17
CA ILE A 26 -0.32 5.22 -4.21
C ILE A 26 -0.76 5.78 -5.57
N PRO A 27 0.16 6.44 -6.31
CA PRO A 27 -0.08 6.81 -7.70
C PRO A 27 -0.19 5.58 -8.62
N SER A 28 -1.15 5.58 -9.54
CA SER A 28 -1.37 4.44 -10.46
C SER A 28 -0.19 4.05 -11.30
N ALA A 29 0.60 5.00 -11.77
CA ALA A 29 1.70 4.72 -12.68
C ALA A 29 2.80 3.83 -12.07
N SER A 30 2.85 3.73 -10.73
CA SER A 30 3.88 3.00 -10.00
C SER A 30 3.34 2.05 -8.93
N ALA A 31 2.01 1.84 -8.90
CA ALA A 31 1.34 1.08 -7.86
C ALA A 31 1.89 -0.35 -7.71
N GLN A 32 1.96 -1.12 -8.80
CA GLN A 32 2.49 -2.48 -8.80
C GLN A 32 3.95 -2.53 -8.34
N LEU A 33 4.80 -1.68 -8.92
CA LEU A 33 6.21 -1.64 -8.57
C LEU A 33 6.44 -1.30 -7.09
N ILE A 34 5.65 -0.37 -6.54
CA ILE A 34 5.73 -0.02 -5.12
C ILE A 34 5.30 -1.22 -4.26
N CYS A 35 4.18 -1.87 -4.59
CA CYS A 35 3.73 -3.07 -3.89
C CYS A 35 4.80 -4.17 -3.88
N ASP A 36 5.37 -4.48 -5.05
CA ASP A 36 6.42 -5.49 -5.22
C ASP A 36 7.67 -5.12 -4.42
N SER A 37 8.05 -3.84 -4.41
CA SER A 37 9.18 -3.34 -3.63
C SER A 37 8.96 -3.51 -2.12
N LEU A 38 7.75 -3.21 -1.63
CA LEU A 38 7.39 -3.37 -0.21
C LEU A 38 7.40 -4.85 0.21
N ASN A 39 6.87 -5.73 -0.64
CA ASN A 39 6.91 -7.18 -0.42
C ASN A 39 8.34 -7.73 -0.45
N SER A 40 9.14 -7.34 -1.44
CA SER A 40 10.53 -7.79 -1.59
C SER A 40 11.40 -7.37 -0.41
N ALA A 41 11.20 -6.14 0.09
CA ALA A 41 11.89 -5.64 1.28
C ALA A 41 11.30 -6.17 2.59
N ARG A 42 10.21 -6.95 2.54
CA ARG A 42 9.40 -7.35 3.69
C ARG A 42 9.09 -6.19 4.65
N TYR A 43 8.78 -5.02 4.10
CA TYR A 43 8.65 -3.80 4.90
C TYR A 43 7.54 -3.94 5.94
N GLN A 44 7.93 -4.05 7.20
CA GLN A 44 7.04 -4.26 8.36
C GLN A 44 6.03 -5.42 8.19
N LEU A 45 6.38 -6.46 7.43
CA LEU A 45 5.56 -7.66 7.27
C LEU A 45 5.92 -8.68 8.36
N LYS A 46 4.89 -9.26 8.99
CA LYS A 46 5.01 -10.48 9.78
C LYS A 46 4.95 -11.72 8.89
N ASP A 47 5.25 -12.88 9.46
CA ASP A 47 5.13 -14.14 8.72
C ASP A 47 3.68 -14.40 8.27
N GLY A 48 3.54 -14.75 7.00
CA GLY A 48 2.24 -14.92 6.34
C GLY A 48 1.58 -13.62 5.86
N GLU A 49 2.13 -12.44 6.18
CA GLU A 49 1.61 -11.17 5.66
C GLU A 49 2.23 -10.81 4.30
N VAL A 50 1.45 -10.09 3.49
CA VAL A 50 1.87 -9.48 2.22
C VAL A 50 1.30 -8.08 2.11
N TRP A 51 2.00 -7.21 1.40
CA TRP A 51 1.38 -6.00 0.86
C TRP A 51 0.55 -6.39 -0.36
N HIS A 52 -0.70 -5.93 -0.40
CA HIS A 52 -1.60 -6.16 -1.51
C HIS A 52 -2.13 -4.85 -2.06
N LEU A 53 -2.38 -4.83 -3.38
CA LEU A 53 -2.93 -3.69 -4.10
C LEU A 53 -4.44 -3.74 -4.15
N PHE A 54 -5.07 -2.60 -3.86
CA PHE A 54 -6.51 -2.42 -3.98
C PHE A 54 -6.81 -1.22 -4.85
N GLU A 55 -7.92 -1.29 -5.58
CA GLU A 55 -8.47 -0.08 -6.22
C GLU A 55 -8.89 0.90 -5.12
N ARG A 56 -8.51 2.17 -5.29
CA ARG A 56 -8.92 3.20 -4.34
C ARG A 56 -10.41 3.47 -4.47
N ASP A 57 -11.08 3.46 -3.34
CA ASP A 57 -12.46 3.92 -3.17
C ASP A 57 -12.54 4.99 -2.07
N TRP A 58 -13.75 5.51 -1.85
CA TRP A 58 -14.00 6.54 -0.84
C TRP A 58 -13.69 6.05 0.59
N TYR A 59 -13.75 4.75 0.84
CA TYR A 59 -13.59 4.15 2.15
C TYR A 59 -12.11 3.99 2.51
N THR A 60 -11.34 3.38 1.62
CA THR A 60 -9.89 3.19 1.73
C THR A 60 -9.14 4.52 1.82
N GLU A 61 -9.64 5.58 1.17
CA GLU A 61 -9.06 6.92 1.31
C GLU A 61 -9.18 7.48 2.73
N GLN A 62 -10.29 7.23 3.43
CA GLN A 62 -10.47 7.68 4.82
C GLN A 62 -9.59 6.90 5.81
N LEU A 63 -9.17 5.70 5.43
CA LEU A 63 -8.29 4.84 6.23
C LEU A 63 -6.81 5.09 5.96
N ALA A 64 -6.47 5.92 4.97
CA ALA A 64 -5.10 6.13 4.57
C ALA A 64 -4.26 6.73 5.72
N VAL A 65 -3.27 5.97 6.18
CA VAL A 65 -2.32 6.41 7.20
C VAL A 65 -1.06 7.05 6.60
N GLY A 66 -1.01 7.18 5.28
CA GLY A 66 0.12 7.78 4.58
C GLY A 66 0.05 7.64 3.06
N LYS A 67 1.15 8.04 2.42
CA LYS A 67 1.36 7.93 0.97
C LYS A 67 2.66 7.19 0.68
N ALA A 68 2.63 6.30 -0.31
CA ALA A 68 3.84 5.72 -0.88
C ALA A 68 4.01 6.18 -2.32
N TYR A 69 5.25 6.51 -2.71
CA TYR A 69 5.57 6.94 -4.06
C TYR A 69 6.99 6.56 -4.45
N LYS A 70 7.20 6.40 -5.75
CA LYS A 70 8.50 6.13 -6.34
C LYS A 70 9.15 7.44 -6.77
N ARG A 71 10.42 7.65 -6.41
CA ARG A 71 11.26 8.71 -6.98
C ARG A 71 12.60 8.12 -7.37
N LYS A 72 12.97 8.27 -8.65
CA LYS A 72 14.11 7.56 -9.27
C LYS A 72 13.99 6.04 -9.01
N ASN A 73 14.98 5.43 -8.37
CA ASN A 73 15.05 3.99 -8.08
C ASN A 73 14.74 3.67 -6.60
N LYS A 74 14.07 4.59 -5.89
CA LYS A 74 13.72 4.42 -4.47
C LYS A 74 12.22 4.59 -4.26
N VAL A 75 11.68 3.82 -3.32
CA VAL A 75 10.33 3.98 -2.79
C VAL A 75 10.42 4.79 -1.50
N TYR A 76 9.55 5.79 -1.38
CA TYR A 76 9.41 6.66 -0.23
C TYR A 76 8.02 6.45 0.37
N ILE A 77 7.95 6.55 1.69
CA ILE A 77 6.71 6.42 2.46
C ILE A 77 6.62 7.65 3.36
N ASP A 78 5.60 8.47 3.14
CA ASP A 78 5.26 9.61 3.98
C ASP A 78 4.07 9.17 4.86
N ALA A 79 4.35 8.82 6.11
CA ALA A 79 3.32 8.48 7.08
C ALA A 79 2.69 9.74 7.68
N TYR A 80 1.37 9.74 7.84
CA TYR A 80 0.66 10.76 8.59
C TYR A 80 0.85 10.49 10.08
N VAL A 81 1.59 11.37 10.75
CA VAL A 81 1.68 11.38 12.20
C VAL A 81 0.44 12.07 12.73
N TYR A 82 -0.42 11.31 13.43
CA TYR A 82 -1.53 11.84 14.21
C TYR A 82 -1.13 11.91 15.67
#